data_AF-A0A1W1VQB9-F1
#
_entry.id   AF-A0A1W1VQB9-F1
#
_cell.length_a   1.000
_cell.length_b   1.000
_cell.length_c   1.000
_cell.angle_alpha   90.00
_cell.angle_beta   90.00
_cell.angle_gamma   90.00
#
_symmetry.space_group_name_H-M   'P 1'
#
loop_
_entity.id
_entity.type
_entity.pdbx_description
1 polymer ?
#
loop_
_entity_poly.entity_id
_entity_poly.type
_entity_poly.pdbx_seq_one_letter_code
_entity_poly.pdbx_strand_id
1 'polypeptide(L)'
;MNKDTKRQLENSLKRFWKNKQRLEGLYVAAEKIEKEIREFRGILAEKEDLLPSPGQMRFTPGGGHGGSSEFTPIERASYMYEMNQAKIFEKIQNLRKIKIKLKCRIMQLESKIDWVEYIANTHLDDFEKAVFEQCYLYQRSNIGVGITLNCGEATVRRTRERILSRFHEFLKVRA
;
A
#
# COMPACT_ATOMS: atom_id res chain seq x y z
N MET A 1 -1.22 -20.76 31.00
CA MET A 1 -1.16 -20.90 29.52
C MET A 1 -0.14 -21.97 29.16
N ASN A 2 -0.45 -22.89 28.24
CA ASN A 2 0.51 -23.93 27.80
C ASN A 2 1.71 -23.28 27.06
N LYS A 3 2.91 -23.87 27.17
CA LYS A 3 4.14 -23.39 26.54
C LYS A 3 4.01 -23.24 25.02
N ASP A 4 3.33 -24.18 24.36
CA ASP A 4 3.14 -24.13 22.90
C ASP A 4 2.22 -22.99 22.48
N THR A 5 1.11 -22.81 23.18
CA THR A 5 0.17 -21.70 22.94
C THR A 5 0.85 -20.35 23.14
N LYS A 6 1.65 -20.21 24.21
CA LYS A 6 2.44 -19.02 24.46
C LYS A 6 3.39 -18.72 23.30
N ARG A 7 4.11 -19.73 22.81
CA ARG A 7 5.05 -19.57 21.69
C ARG A 7 4.33 -19.17 20.40
N GLN A 8 3.17 -19.75 20.11
CA GLN A 8 2.34 -19.39 18.96
C GLN A 8 1.85 -17.94 19.04
N LEU A 9 1.41 -17.51 20.22
CA LEU A 9 0.97 -16.14 20.45
C LEU A 9 2.12 -15.15 20.27
N GLU A 10 3.28 -15.40 20.89
CA GLU A 10 4.47 -14.56 20.71
C GLU A 10 4.91 -14.45 19.24
N ASN A 11 4.86 -15.55 18.50
CA ASN A 11 5.15 -15.53 17.07
C ASN A 11 4.15 -14.66 16.29
N SER A 12 2.87 -14.69 16.69
CA SER A 12 1.82 -13.86 16.09
C SER A 12 2.04 -12.38 16.38
N LEU A 13 2.40 -12.02 17.61
CA LEU A 13 2.73 -10.64 18.02
C LEU A 13 4.00 -10.12 17.34
N LYS A 14 5.01 -10.96 17.09
CA LYS A 14 6.18 -10.59 16.27
C LYS A 14 5.80 -10.37 14.81
N ARG A 15 4.90 -11.21 14.26
CA ARG A 15 4.42 -11.08 12.88
C ARG A 15 3.53 -9.85 12.69
N PHE A 16 2.81 -9.43 13.72
CA PHE A 16 2.00 -8.21 13.70
C PHE A 16 2.81 -7.00 13.23
N TRP A 17 3.96 -6.72 13.85
CA TRP A 17 4.79 -5.56 13.49
C TRP A 17 5.34 -5.65 12.06
N LYS A 18 5.74 -6.84 11.62
CA LYS A 18 6.15 -7.08 10.22
C LYS A 18 5.00 -6.82 9.24
N ASN A 19 3.79 -7.25 9.59
CA ASN A 19 2.60 -7.03 8.78
C ASN A 19 2.19 -5.55 8.77
N LYS A 20 2.34 -4.84 9.90
CA LYS A 20 2.09 -3.39 9.99
C LYS A 20 3.01 -2.60 9.06
N GLN A 21 4.31 -2.87 9.08
CA GLN A 21 5.26 -2.25 8.15
C GLN A 21 4.95 -2.59 6.68
N ARG A 22 4.56 -3.85 6.41
CA ARG A 22 4.13 -4.25 5.06
C ARG A 22 2.88 -3.51 4.61
N LEU A 23 1.94 -3.28 5.52
CA LEU A 23 0.70 -2.54 5.25
C LEU A 23 1.00 -1.11 4.84
N GLU A 24 1.89 -0.43 5.56
CA GLU A 24 2.37 0.92 5.22
C GLU A 24 2.94 0.97 3.79
N GLY A 25 3.79 0.01 3.44
CA GLY A 25 4.33 -0.11 2.07
C GLY A 25 3.24 -0.32 1.01
N LEU A 26 2.18 -1.07 1.32
CA LEU A 26 1.05 -1.26 0.41
C LEU A 26 0.23 0.01 0.22
N TYR A 27 0.00 0.80 1.28
CA TYR A 27 -0.67 2.09 1.16
C TYR A 27 0.11 3.08 0.29
N VAL A 28 1.43 3.18 0.50
CA VAL A 28 2.30 4.03 -0.33
C VAL A 28 2.24 3.61 -1.79
N ALA A 29 2.29 2.30 -2.07
CA ALA A 29 2.15 1.80 -3.43
C ALA A 29 0.77 2.11 -4.05
N ALA A 30 -0.31 1.99 -3.27
CA ALA A 30 -1.65 2.33 -3.73
C ALA A 30 -1.82 3.83 -4.01
N GLU A 31 -1.22 4.69 -3.18
CA GLU A 31 -1.23 6.14 -3.38
C GLU A 31 -0.45 6.53 -4.64
N LYS A 32 0.70 5.90 -4.89
CA LYS A 32 1.49 6.12 -6.12
C LYS A 32 0.67 5.79 -7.37
N ILE A 33 -0.01 4.64 -7.38
CA ILE A 33 -0.88 4.26 -8.51
C ILE A 33 -2.03 5.27 -8.68
N GLU A 34 -2.57 5.81 -7.59
CA GLU A 34 -3.62 6.83 -7.68
C GLU A 34 -3.11 8.15 -8.26
N LYS A 35 -1.87 8.53 -7.98
CA LYS A 35 -1.20 9.68 -8.60
C LYS A 35 -1.01 9.43 -10.10
N GLU A 36 -0.46 8.28 -10.49
CA GLU A 36 -0.28 7.92 -11.91
C GLU A 36 -1.62 7.91 -12.67
N ILE A 37 -2.70 7.36 -12.09
CA ILE A 37 -4.03 7.41 -12.71
C ILE A 37 -4.53 8.85 -12.90
N ARG A 38 -4.27 9.74 -11.94
CA ARG A 38 -4.65 11.15 -12.03
C ARG A 38 -3.85 11.88 -13.11
N GLU A 39 -2.55 11.63 -13.21
CA GLU A 39 -1.68 12.18 -14.27
C GLU A 39 -2.19 11.78 -15.66
N PHE A 40 -2.44 10.48 -15.90
CA PHE A 40 -2.97 10.03 -17.19
C PHE A 40 -4.36 10.60 -17.52
N ARG A 41 -5.19 10.86 -16.51
CA ARG A 41 -6.47 11.57 -16.71
C ARG A 41 -6.28 13.03 -17.05
N GLY A 42 -5.28 13.69 -16.46
CA GLY A 42 -4.89 15.06 -16.80
C GLY A 42 -4.49 15.18 -18.26
N ILE A 43 -3.62 14.28 -18.74
CA ILE A 43 -3.20 14.22 -20.15
C ILE A 43 -4.40 14.03 -21.09
N LEU A 44 -5.41 13.23 -20.71
CA LEU A 44 -6.63 13.09 -21.51
C LEU A 44 -7.54 14.33 -21.49
N ALA A 45 -7.48 15.14 -20.43
CA ALA A 45 -8.28 16.35 -20.26
C ALA A 45 -7.67 17.55 -21.00
N GLU A 46 -6.34 17.61 -21.12
CA GLU A 46 -5.57 18.60 -21.90
C GLU A 46 -5.68 18.34 -23.42
N LYS A 47 -6.93 18.26 -23.92
CA LYS A 47 -7.25 17.95 -25.32
C LYS A 47 -6.66 18.95 -26.33
N GLU A 48 -6.46 20.20 -25.93
CA GLU A 48 -6.13 21.31 -26.83
C GLU A 48 -4.64 21.34 -27.26
N ASP A 49 -3.72 20.78 -26.47
CA ASP A 49 -2.28 20.77 -26.76
C ASP A 49 -1.80 19.56 -27.58
N LEU A 50 -2.68 18.58 -27.80
CA LEU A 50 -2.36 17.32 -28.48
C LEU A 50 -2.72 17.31 -29.96
N LEU A 51 -3.50 18.29 -30.43
CA LEU A 51 -3.75 18.50 -31.85
C LEU A 51 -2.68 19.49 -32.38
N PRO A 52 -1.89 19.13 -33.39
CA PRO A 52 -0.98 20.08 -34.00
C PRO A 52 -1.81 21.26 -34.52
N SER A 53 -1.43 22.48 -34.12
CA SER A 53 -2.05 23.71 -34.61
C SER A 53 -2.06 23.69 -36.15
N PRO A 54 -3.11 24.20 -36.83
CA PRO A 54 -3.18 24.23 -38.29
C PRO A 54 -1.91 24.83 -38.96
N GLY A 55 -1.19 25.71 -38.27
CA GLY A 55 0.07 26.31 -38.73
C GLY A 55 1.32 25.43 -38.62
N GLN A 56 1.28 24.29 -37.91
CA GLN A 56 2.38 23.33 -37.79
C GLN A 56 2.32 22.21 -38.85
N MET A 57 1.19 22.06 -39.52
CA MET A 57 1.07 21.15 -40.66
C MET A 57 1.62 21.84 -41.90
N ARG A 58 2.90 21.60 -42.23
CA ARG A 58 3.47 22.04 -43.52
C ARG A 58 2.67 21.39 -44.65
N PHE A 59 1.82 22.18 -45.30
CA PHE A 59 1.24 21.84 -46.58
C PHE A 59 2.36 21.87 -47.61
N THR A 60 2.83 20.70 -48.04
CA THR A 60 3.63 20.60 -49.26
C THR A 60 2.62 20.49 -50.42
N PRO A 61 2.47 21.51 -51.28
CA PRO A 61 1.66 21.36 -52.49
C PRO A 61 2.48 20.48 -53.45
N GLY A 62 2.24 19.17 -53.38
CA GLY A 62 2.84 18.21 -54.30
C GLY A 62 2.02 18.14 -55.57
N GLY A 63 2.63 18.57 -56.69
CA GLY A 63 2.11 18.33 -58.03
C GLY A 63 1.76 16.86 -58.23
N GLY A 64 0.64 16.63 -58.92
CA GLY A 64 -0.02 15.33 -58.95
C GLY A 64 0.87 14.23 -59.51
N HIS A 65 0.78 13.05 -58.89
CA HIS A 65 0.97 11.72 -59.46
C HIS A 65 0.07 10.77 -58.65
N GLY A 66 -0.48 9.75 -59.32
CA GLY A 66 -1.69 9.05 -58.91
C GLY A 66 -1.60 8.09 -57.73
N GLY A 67 -2.78 7.71 -57.24
CA GLY A 67 -3.07 6.33 -56.85
C GLY A 67 -2.50 5.81 -55.54
N SER A 68 -2.42 6.62 -54.48
CA SER A 68 -2.43 6.11 -53.12
C SER A 68 -3.36 6.98 -52.27
N SER A 69 -4.32 6.37 -51.59
CA SER A 69 -5.16 7.02 -50.57
C SER A 69 -4.28 7.27 -49.34
N GLU A 70 -3.31 8.16 -49.46
CA GLU A 70 -2.47 8.61 -48.36
C GLU A 70 -3.22 9.67 -47.57
N PHE A 71 -3.58 9.32 -46.33
CA PHE A 71 -4.22 10.21 -45.38
C PHE A 71 -3.63 11.63 -45.42
N THR A 72 -4.51 12.62 -45.47
CA THR A 72 -4.15 14.03 -45.33
C THR A 72 -3.40 14.24 -44.01
N PRO A 73 -2.54 15.26 -43.90
CA PRO A 73 -1.84 15.57 -42.64
C PRO A 73 -2.79 15.70 -41.44
N ILE A 74 -4.01 16.22 -41.65
CA ILE A 74 -5.06 16.35 -40.64
C ILE A 74 -5.60 14.98 -40.21
N GLU A 75 -5.86 14.09 -41.17
CA GLU A 75 -6.30 12.71 -40.89
C GLU A 75 -5.21 11.91 -40.16
N ARG A 76 -3.94 12.07 -40.54
CA ARG A 76 -2.80 11.46 -39.82
C ARG A 76 -2.71 11.95 -38.38
N ALA A 77 -2.83 13.26 -38.17
CA ALA A 77 -2.81 13.83 -36.82
C ALA A 77 -3.97 13.31 -35.96
N SER A 78 -5.17 13.25 -36.53
CA SER A 78 -6.37 12.73 -35.86
C SER A 78 -6.23 11.25 -35.53
N TYR A 79 -5.72 10.43 -36.45
CA TYR A 79 -5.47 9.00 -36.22
C TYR A 79 -4.42 8.77 -35.13
N MET A 80 -3.31 9.53 -35.14
CA MET A 80 -2.28 9.43 -34.11
C MET A 80 -2.81 9.86 -32.74
N TYR A 81 -3.69 10.84 -32.70
CA TYR A 81 -4.37 11.27 -31.48
C TYR A 81 -5.29 10.17 -30.92
N GLU A 82 -6.12 9.55 -31.75
CA GLU A 82 -6.98 8.42 -31.36
C GLU A 82 -6.17 7.23 -30.84
N MET A 83 -5.07 6.88 -31.52
CA MET A 83 -4.15 5.83 -31.06
C MET A 83 -3.54 6.16 -29.70
N ASN A 84 -3.13 7.40 -29.47
CA ASN A 84 -2.56 7.82 -28.19
C ASN A 84 -3.59 7.80 -27.07
N GLN A 85 -4.82 8.24 -27.33
CA GLN A 85 -5.91 8.12 -26.37
C GLN A 85 -6.17 6.66 -26.01
N ALA A 86 -6.26 5.77 -26.99
CA ALA A 86 -6.47 4.34 -26.76
C ALA A 86 -5.38 3.73 -25.85
N LYS A 87 -4.11 4.07 -26.10
CA LYS A 87 -2.98 3.63 -25.24
C LYS A 87 -3.09 4.16 -23.82
N ILE A 88 -3.47 5.43 -23.63
CA ILE A 88 -3.65 6.02 -22.30
C ILE A 88 -4.82 5.35 -21.57
N PHE A 89 -5.94 5.09 -22.26
CA PHE A 89 -7.07 4.35 -21.68
C PHE A 89 -6.68 2.96 -21.23
N GLU A 90 -5.94 2.21 -22.06
CA GLU A 90 -5.43 0.89 -21.71
C GLU A 90 -4.53 0.96 -20.47
N LYS A 91 -3.64 1.95 -20.40
CA LYS A 91 -2.77 2.16 -19.24
C LYS A 91 -3.57 2.45 -17.97
N ILE A 92 -4.58 3.30 -18.03
CA ILE A 92 -5.48 3.59 -16.90
C ILE A 92 -6.22 2.33 -16.46
N GLN A 93 -6.74 1.52 -17.40
CA GLN A 93 -7.41 0.26 -17.06
C GLN A 93 -6.47 -0.71 -16.34
N ASN A 94 -5.23 -0.85 -16.82
CA ASN A 94 -4.23 -1.70 -16.18
C ASN A 94 -3.87 -1.19 -14.77
N LEU A 95 -3.67 0.11 -14.59
CA LEU A 95 -3.43 0.71 -13.27
C LEU A 95 -4.61 0.49 -12.32
N ARG A 96 -5.86 0.61 -12.80
CA ARG A 96 -7.06 0.30 -12.00
C ARG A 96 -7.09 -1.16 -11.54
N LYS A 97 -6.77 -2.11 -12.41
CA LYS A 97 -6.68 -3.53 -12.05
C LYS A 97 -5.63 -3.75 -10.95
N ILE A 98 -4.46 -3.10 -11.04
CA ILE A 98 -3.42 -3.19 -10.01
C ILE A 98 -3.89 -2.56 -8.70
N LYS A 99 -4.53 -1.38 -8.75
CA LYS A 99 -5.11 -0.70 -7.57
C LYS A 99 -6.10 -1.59 -6.83
N ILE A 100 -7.00 -2.26 -7.55
CA ILE A 100 -7.97 -3.21 -6.95
C ILE A 100 -7.23 -4.34 -6.24
N LYS A 101 -6.23 -4.95 -6.88
CA LYS A 101 -5.42 -6.01 -6.26
C LYS A 101 -4.70 -5.54 -4.99
N LEU A 102 -4.17 -4.33 -4.99
CA LEU A 102 -3.55 -3.74 -3.80
C LEU A 102 -4.57 -3.51 -2.69
N LYS A 103 -5.74 -2.94 -2.99
CA LYS A 103 -6.82 -2.74 -2.02
C LYS A 103 -7.26 -4.04 -1.37
N CYS A 104 -7.47 -5.10 -2.15
CA CYS A 104 -7.82 -6.41 -1.58
C CYS A 104 -6.74 -6.94 -0.63
N ARG A 105 -5.46 -6.77 -0.99
CA ARG A 105 -4.33 -7.17 -0.13
C ARG A 105 -4.25 -6.35 1.16
N ILE A 106 -4.52 -5.05 1.08
CA ILE A 106 -4.59 -4.14 2.23
C ILE A 106 -5.68 -4.62 3.18
N MET A 107 -6.92 -4.79 2.70
CA MET A 107 -8.05 -5.24 3.53
C MET A 107 -7.79 -6.59 4.20
N GLN A 108 -7.20 -7.54 3.47
CA GLN A 108 -6.84 -8.85 4.02
C GLN A 108 -5.78 -8.76 5.12
N LEU A 109 -4.84 -7.82 5.00
CA LEU A 109 -3.76 -7.65 5.96
C LEU A 109 -4.23 -6.86 7.19
N GLU A 110 -5.02 -5.80 7.00
CA GLU A 110 -5.74 -5.07 8.05
C GLU A 110 -6.54 -6.03 8.92
N SER A 111 -7.42 -6.84 8.33
CA SER A 111 -8.24 -7.81 9.06
C SER A 111 -7.42 -8.81 9.89
N LYS A 112 -6.21 -9.15 9.43
CA LYS A 112 -5.29 -10.06 10.16
C LYS A 112 -4.62 -9.41 11.36
N ILE A 113 -4.41 -8.10 11.35
CA ILE A 113 -3.68 -7.37 12.40
C ILE A 113 -4.61 -6.59 13.33
N ASP A 114 -5.83 -6.31 12.89
CA ASP A 114 -6.82 -5.46 13.57
C ASP A 114 -7.03 -5.84 15.04
N TRP A 115 -7.18 -7.13 15.35
CA TRP A 115 -7.35 -7.60 16.72
C TRP A 115 -6.15 -7.30 17.63
N VAL A 116 -4.93 -7.33 17.09
CA VAL A 116 -3.73 -7.01 17.88
C VAL A 116 -3.71 -5.52 18.19
N GLU A 117 -4.04 -4.70 17.19
CA GLU A 117 -4.09 -3.24 17.32
C GLU A 117 -5.18 -2.80 18.29
N TYR A 118 -6.37 -3.42 18.21
CA TYR A 118 -7.46 -3.22 19.16
C TYR A 118 -7.03 -3.49 20.60
N ILE A 119 -6.41 -4.65 20.86
CA ILE A 119 -5.97 -5.02 22.21
C ILE A 119 -4.83 -4.11 22.68
N ALA A 120 -3.85 -3.85 21.83
CA ALA A 120 -2.72 -2.98 22.17
C ALA A 120 -3.18 -1.56 22.53
N ASN A 121 -4.20 -1.03 21.85
CA ASN A 121 -4.67 0.33 22.08
C ASN A 121 -5.65 0.44 23.26
N THR A 122 -6.53 -0.54 23.42
CA THR A 122 -7.68 -0.47 24.36
C THR A 122 -7.38 -1.12 25.71
N HIS A 123 -6.54 -2.16 25.71
CA HIS A 123 -6.35 -3.03 26.86
C HIS A 123 -4.93 -3.01 27.43
N LEU A 124 -4.02 -2.19 26.91
CA LEU A 124 -2.69 -2.00 27.49
C LEU A 124 -2.53 -0.58 28.03
N ASP A 125 -1.94 -0.47 29.21
CA ASP A 125 -1.48 0.81 29.76
C ASP A 125 -0.23 1.31 29.01
N ASP A 126 0.16 2.58 29.22
CA ASP A 126 1.26 3.19 28.46
C ASP A 126 2.61 2.49 28.70
N PHE A 127 2.83 1.98 29.92
CA PHE A 127 4.04 1.23 30.25
C PHE A 127 4.04 -0.15 29.56
N GLU A 128 2.91 -0.84 29.53
CA GLU A 128 2.72 -2.09 28.80
C GLU A 128 2.87 -1.93 27.31
N LYS A 129 2.37 -0.83 26.74
CA LYS A 129 2.57 -0.49 25.32
C LYS A 129 4.06 -0.35 25.02
N ALA A 130 4.80 0.36 25.88
CA ALA A 130 6.26 0.49 25.74
C ALA A 130 6.97 -0.87 25.85
N VAL A 131 6.62 -1.70 26.84
CA VAL A 131 7.17 -3.06 26.97
C VAL A 131 6.83 -3.93 25.76
N PHE A 132 5.58 -3.87 25.28
CA PHE A 132 5.09 -4.60 24.11
C PHE A 132 5.90 -4.23 22.86
N GLU A 133 6.09 -2.94 22.61
CA GLU A 133 6.90 -2.46 21.49
C GLU A 133 8.36 -2.95 21.60
N GLN A 134 9.01 -2.77 22.76
CA GLN A 134 10.40 -3.20 22.95
C GLN A 134 10.59 -4.72 22.81
N CYS A 135 9.61 -5.51 23.26
CA CYS A 135 9.64 -6.97 23.15
C CYS A 135 9.36 -7.49 21.73
N TYR A 136 8.40 -6.90 21.01
CA TYR A 136 7.87 -7.51 19.77
C TYR A 136 8.22 -6.75 18.49
N LEU A 137 8.41 -5.44 18.54
CA LEU A 137 8.93 -4.65 17.42
C LEU A 137 10.46 -4.75 17.38
N TYR A 138 11.11 -4.35 18.47
CA TYR A 138 12.58 -4.30 18.58
C TYR A 138 13.22 -5.63 19.00
N GLN A 139 12.42 -6.62 19.38
CA GLN A 139 12.87 -7.98 19.73
C GLN A 139 13.93 -8.03 20.83
N ARG A 140 13.89 -7.07 21.77
CA ARG A 140 14.85 -7.01 22.88
C ARG A 140 14.62 -8.12 23.89
N SER A 141 15.68 -8.56 24.56
CA SER A 141 15.59 -9.43 25.74
C SER A 141 14.98 -8.66 26.92
N ASN A 142 14.44 -9.37 27.92
CA ASN A 142 13.85 -8.72 29.09
C ASN A 142 14.83 -7.76 29.80
N ILE A 143 16.12 -8.14 29.85
CA ILE A 143 17.18 -7.29 30.40
C ILE A 143 17.34 -6.03 29.55
N GLY A 144 17.41 -6.17 28.22
CA GLY A 144 17.55 -5.04 27.30
C GLY A 144 16.36 -4.07 27.38
N VAL A 145 15.13 -4.60 27.49
CA VAL A 145 13.93 -3.78 27.74
C VAL A 145 14.04 -3.06 29.09
N GLY A 146 14.48 -3.75 30.14
CA GLY A 146 14.66 -3.17 31.46
C GLY A 146 15.63 -1.99 31.45
N ILE A 147 16.75 -2.13 30.74
CA ILE A 147 17.72 -1.03 30.53
C ILE A 147 17.06 0.12 29.77
N THR A 148 16.36 -0.16 28.66
CA THR A 148 15.74 0.89 27.83
C THR A 148 14.62 1.63 28.55
N LEU A 149 13.84 0.96 29.40
CA LEU A 149 12.72 1.53 30.13
C LEU A 149 13.06 1.90 31.58
N ASN A 150 14.34 1.85 31.95
CA ASN A 150 14.84 2.12 33.30
C ASN A 150 14.09 1.35 34.41
N CYS A 151 13.91 0.05 34.22
CA CYS A 151 13.21 -0.83 35.16
C CYS A 151 13.91 -2.19 35.31
N GLY A 152 13.56 -2.93 36.37
CA GLY A 152 14.14 -4.25 36.62
C GLY A 152 13.67 -5.34 35.64
N GLU A 153 14.53 -6.30 35.32
CA GLU A 153 14.21 -7.45 34.45
C GLU A 153 12.98 -8.23 34.94
N ALA A 154 12.87 -8.41 36.27
CA ALA A 154 11.74 -9.10 36.87
C ALA A 154 10.41 -8.38 36.61
N THR A 155 10.43 -7.04 36.62
CA THR A 155 9.26 -6.22 36.27
C THR A 155 8.87 -6.45 34.82
N VAL A 156 9.82 -6.35 33.89
CA VAL A 156 9.58 -6.63 32.46
C VAL A 156 9.00 -8.01 32.25
N ARG A 157 9.57 -9.04 32.89
CA ARG A 157 9.10 -10.43 32.76
C ARG A 157 7.65 -10.56 33.20
N ARG A 158 7.29 -10.01 34.37
CA ARG A 158 5.90 -10.03 34.87
C ARG A 158 4.96 -9.27 33.95
N THR A 159 5.36 -8.09 33.48
CA THR A 159 4.56 -7.28 32.54
C THR A 159 4.34 -8.03 31.22
N ARG A 160 5.36 -8.69 30.68
CA ARG A 160 5.24 -9.52 29.47
C ARG A 160 4.28 -10.69 29.65
N GLU A 161 4.31 -11.39 30.78
CA GLU A 161 3.31 -12.44 31.06
C GLU A 161 1.89 -11.87 31.15
N ARG A 162 1.73 -10.68 31.75
CA ARG A 162 0.44 -9.99 31.86
C ARG A 162 -0.11 -9.61 30.49
N ILE A 163 0.73 -9.00 29.65
CA ILE A 163 0.41 -8.67 28.25
C ILE A 163 -0.04 -9.93 27.50
N LEU A 164 0.77 -10.99 27.52
CA LEU A 164 0.44 -12.26 26.84
C LEU A 164 -0.86 -12.87 27.34
N SER A 165 -1.13 -12.78 28.65
CA SER A 165 -2.38 -13.28 29.22
C SER A 165 -3.59 -12.51 28.70
N ARG A 166 -3.52 -11.17 28.61
CA ARG A 166 -4.60 -10.34 28.04
C ARG A 166 -4.89 -10.70 26.57
N PHE A 167 -3.84 -10.84 25.76
CA PHE A 167 -4.00 -11.28 24.38
C PHE A 167 -4.60 -12.69 24.28
N HIS A 168 -4.17 -13.61 25.14
CA HIS A 168 -4.68 -14.98 25.16
C HIS A 168 -6.15 -15.06 25.59
N GLU A 169 -6.55 -14.29 26.59
CA GLU A 169 -7.95 -14.20 27.05
C GLU A 169 -8.87 -13.70 25.95
N PHE A 170 -8.47 -12.66 25.22
CA PHE A 170 -9.27 -12.14 24.10
C PHE A 170 -9.44 -13.18 22.98
N LEU A 171 -8.37 -13.93 22.66
CA LEU A 171 -8.43 -14.99 21.65
C LEU A 171 -9.35 -16.14 22.04
N LYS A 172 -9.47 -16.45 23.34
CA LYS A 172 -10.42 -17.47 23.82
C LYS A 172 -11.87 -17.04 23.65
N VAL A 173 -12.19 -15.76 23.84
CA VAL A 173 -13.55 -15.23 23.71
C VAL A 173 -14.00 -15.20 22.24
N ARG A 174 -13.04 -15.14 21.30
CA ARG A 174 -13.28 -15.12 19.86
C ARG A 174 -13.40 -16.52 19.22
N ALA A 175 -12.90 -17.56 19.89
CA ALA A 175 -12.89 -18.95 19.41
C ALA A 175 -14.22 -19.64 19.70
#